data_AF-A0A1M7FMG8-F1
#
_entry.id   AF-A0A1M7FMG8-F1
#
_cell.length_a   1.000
_cell.length_b   1.000
_cell.length_c   1.000
_cell.angle_alpha   90.00
_cell.angle_beta   90.00
_cell.angle_gamma   90.00
#
_symmetry.space_group_name_H-M   'P 1'
#
loop_
_entity.id
_entity.type
_entity.pdbx_description
1 polymer ?
#
loop_
_entity_poly.entity_id
_entity_poly.type
_entity_poly.pdbx_seq_one_letter_code
_entity_poly.pdbx_strand_id
1 'polypeptide(L)'
;MQVFGVPAMAESERPEAVLSIPARDGNIPRTRWEHVPGSVLWTRAALSALKDHGKPLTTMVPGDIAEWCPAYATAAPEKRRAFWVGFLSALAKHESTYRPQAVGGGGRWHGLLQILPATARGYGCRARDGAALRHGPENLSCAIRIMAKTVTRDGVVSRGKRGVAADWGPLHNSDKRDDMMRWTRAQSYCKPLSSVRPRARSTTVATLATQE
;
A
#
# COMPACT_ATOMS: atom_id res chain seq x y z
N MET A 1 21.29 3.27 81.24
CA MET A 1 21.93 2.91 79.96
C MET A 1 20.83 2.78 78.90
N GLN A 2 20.40 3.88 78.28
CA GLN A 2 19.38 3.87 77.22
C GLN A 2 20.12 3.80 75.87
N VAL A 3 19.80 2.79 75.08
CA VAL A 3 20.42 2.52 73.78
C VAL A 3 19.57 3.23 72.72
N PHE A 4 20.15 4.22 72.04
CA PHE A 4 19.51 4.91 70.93
C PHE A 4 19.55 4.02 69.67
N GLY A 5 18.39 3.74 69.10
CA GLY A 5 18.26 3.06 67.80
C GLY A 5 18.54 4.03 66.65
N VAL A 6 19.37 3.60 65.69
CA VAL A 6 19.70 4.34 64.47
C VAL A 6 18.56 4.14 63.45
N PRO A 7 18.06 5.19 62.76
CA PRO A 7 17.04 5.01 61.74
C PRO A 7 17.67 4.46 60.45
N ALA A 8 16.97 3.51 59.82
CA ALA A 8 17.31 2.98 58.51
C ALA A 8 17.13 4.06 57.43
N MET A 9 18.16 4.28 56.60
CA MET A 9 18.06 5.14 55.42
C MET A 9 17.26 4.43 54.34
N ALA A 10 16.26 5.12 53.79
CA ALA A 10 15.45 4.64 52.67
C ALA A 10 16.29 4.61 51.39
N GLU A 11 16.33 3.46 50.73
CA GLU A 11 16.94 3.27 49.42
C GLU A 11 16.12 4.02 48.36
N SER A 12 16.73 4.98 47.68
CA SER A 12 16.12 5.71 46.57
C SER A 12 16.15 4.84 45.30
N GLU A 13 15.06 4.12 45.01
CA GLU A 13 14.85 3.49 43.70
C GLU A 13 14.84 4.55 42.59
N ARG A 14 15.88 4.53 41.75
CA ARG A 14 15.93 5.34 40.53
C ARG A 14 15.11 4.61 39.46
N PRO A 15 14.07 5.22 38.87
CA PRO A 15 13.32 4.57 37.81
C PRO A 15 14.23 4.34 36.60
N GLU A 16 14.39 3.07 36.21
CA GLU A 16 15.00 2.70 34.94
C GLU A 16 14.22 3.37 33.81
N ALA A 17 14.90 4.25 33.07
CA ALA A 17 14.32 4.86 31.89
C ALA A 17 14.11 3.77 30.83
N VAL A 18 12.87 3.29 30.72
CA VAL A 18 12.45 2.42 29.62
C VAL A 18 12.56 3.25 28.34
N LEU A 19 13.61 2.99 27.56
CA LEU A 19 13.76 3.54 26.21
C LEU A 19 12.65 2.98 25.33
N SER A 20 11.49 3.62 25.31
CA SER A 20 10.48 3.35 24.30
C SER A 20 10.98 3.96 22.99
N ILE A 21 11.49 3.13 22.08
CA ILE A 21 11.67 3.56 20.69
C ILE A 21 10.26 3.77 20.15
N PRO A 22 9.82 5.00 19.83
CA PRO A 22 8.52 5.18 19.22
C PRO A 22 8.50 4.36 17.93
N ALA A 23 7.52 3.46 17.82
CA ALA A 23 7.30 2.70 16.62
C ALA A 23 7.15 3.70 15.47
N ARG A 24 8.20 3.83 14.65
CA ARG A 24 8.09 4.62 13.42
C ARG A 24 7.02 3.91 12.63
N ASP A 25 5.88 4.56 12.40
CA ASP A 25 4.94 4.16 11.36
C ASP A 25 5.78 4.00 10.10
N GLY A 26 6.10 2.75 9.77
CA GLY A 26 7.11 2.44 8.77
C GLY A 26 6.58 2.88 7.43
N ASN A 27 6.86 4.12 7.04
CA ASN A 27 6.36 4.91 5.92
C ASN A 27 5.50 4.12 4.91
N ILE A 28 4.31 3.68 5.33
CA ILE A 28 3.39 2.92 4.48
C ILE A 28 2.62 3.94 3.64
N PRO A 29 2.45 3.67 2.33
CA PRO A 29 1.73 4.61 1.49
C PRO A 29 0.27 4.68 1.89
N ARG A 30 -0.32 5.87 1.75
CA ARG A 30 -1.77 6.02 1.85
C ARG A 30 -2.47 5.10 0.85
N THR A 31 -3.46 4.36 1.33
CA THR A 31 -4.24 3.40 0.55
C THR A 31 -5.72 3.61 0.78
N ARG A 32 -6.54 3.26 -0.20
CA ARG A 32 -7.99 3.46 -0.13
C ARG A 32 -8.66 2.54 0.90
N TRP A 33 -8.02 1.42 1.21
CA TRP A 33 -8.50 0.42 2.18
C TRP A 33 -8.00 0.67 3.61
N GLU A 34 -7.34 1.79 3.91
CA GLU A 34 -6.71 2.02 5.24
C GLU A 34 -7.71 2.00 6.41
N HIS A 35 -8.99 2.27 6.12
CA HIS A 35 -10.11 2.15 7.06
C HIS A 35 -10.51 0.70 7.37
N VAL A 36 -10.00 -0.29 6.63
CA VAL A 36 -10.35 -1.70 6.79
C VAL A 36 -9.40 -2.36 7.79
N PRO A 37 -9.90 -3.06 8.82
CA PRO A 37 -9.06 -3.80 9.75
C PRO A 37 -8.15 -4.81 9.02
N GLY A 38 -6.88 -4.87 9.41
CA GLY A 38 -5.88 -5.75 8.80
C GLY A 38 -5.28 -5.26 7.49
N SER A 39 -5.73 -4.12 6.96
CA SER A 39 -5.21 -3.53 5.70
C SER A 39 -3.72 -3.15 5.75
N VAL A 40 -3.16 -2.92 6.94
CA VAL A 40 -1.72 -2.71 7.12
C VAL A 40 -0.91 -3.91 6.64
N LEU A 41 -1.37 -5.13 6.94
CA LEU A 41 -0.72 -6.36 6.48
C LEU A 41 -0.80 -6.48 4.95
N TRP A 42 -1.94 -6.12 4.36
CA TRP A 42 -2.14 -6.11 2.91
C TRP A 42 -1.16 -5.15 2.22
N THR A 43 -1.05 -3.93 2.74
CA THR A 43 -0.11 -2.91 2.25
C THR A 43 1.34 -3.40 2.34
N ARG A 44 1.75 -3.97 3.48
CA ARG A 44 3.12 -4.50 3.66
C ARG A 44 3.42 -5.67 2.72
N ALA A 45 2.49 -6.61 2.57
CA ALA A 45 2.64 -7.75 1.66
C ALA A 45 2.72 -7.29 0.20
N ALA A 46 1.88 -6.34 -0.21
CA ALA A 46 1.93 -5.76 -1.55
C ALA A 46 3.26 -5.03 -1.82
N LEU A 47 3.77 -4.26 -0.85
CA LEU A 47 5.09 -3.63 -0.95
C LEU A 47 6.21 -4.67 -1.07
N SER A 48 6.14 -5.78 -0.33
CA SER A 48 7.11 -6.88 -0.42
C SER A 48 7.09 -7.52 -1.81
N ALA A 49 5.91 -7.88 -2.32
CA ALA A 49 5.75 -8.43 -3.67
C ALA A 49 6.26 -7.47 -4.76
N LEU A 50 6.04 -6.16 -4.63
CA LEU A 50 6.56 -5.16 -5.57
C LEU A 50 8.08 -4.97 -5.51
N LYS A 51 8.73 -5.30 -4.37
CA LYS A 51 10.20 -5.31 -4.27
C LYS A 51 10.81 -6.55 -4.93
N ASP A 52 10.04 -7.63 -5.05
CA ASP A 52 10.44 -8.91 -5.61
C ASP A 52 9.85 -9.11 -7.02
N HIS A 53 8.92 -10.04 -7.23
CA HIS A 53 8.38 -10.38 -8.55
C HIS A 53 7.59 -9.26 -9.24
N GLY A 54 7.19 -8.22 -8.49
CA GLY A 54 6.55 -7.02 -9.03
C GLY A 54 7.53 -5.93 -9.48
N LYS A 55 8.85 -6.14 -9.34
CA LYS A 55 9.88 -5.14 -9.71
C LYS A 55 9.69 -4.52 -11.10
N PRO A 56 9.34 -5.28 -12.17
CA PRO A 56 9.11 -4.70 -13.50
C PRO A 56 8.11 -3.55 -13.52
N LEU A 57 7.04 -3.63 -12.73
CA LEU A 57 6.04 -2.56 -12.61
C LEU A 57 6.64 -1.24 -12.13
N THR A 58 7.64 -1.31 -11.26
CA THR A 58 8.24 -0.13 -10.62
C THR A 58 9.44 0.43 -11.38
N THR A 59 10.04 -0.36 -12.26
CA THR A 59 11.19 0.06 -13.07
C THR A 59 10.76 0.63 -14.42
N MET A 60 9.66 0.14 -15.00
CA MET A 60 9.12 0.68 -16.25
C MET A 60 8.36 2.00 -16.06
N VAL A 61 8.14 2.72 -17.16
CA VAL A 61 7.27 3.90 -17.22
C VAL A 61 6.18 3.61 -18.26
N PRO A 62 4.94 3.28 -17.85
CA PRO A 62 3.84 3.03 -18.78
C PRO A 62 3.50 4.28 -19.61
N GLY A 63 3.10 4.12 -20.87
CA GLY A 63 2.86 5.25 -21.78
C GLY A 63 1.66 6.15 -21.40
N ASP A 64 0.73 5.63 -20.60
CA ASP A 64 -0.45 6.33 -20.07
C ASP A 64 -0.25 6.78 -18.61
N ILE A 65 0.94 6.61 -18.02
CA ILE A 65 1.13 6.79 -16.58
C ILE A 65 0.85 8.23 -16.12
N ALA A 66 1.04 9.24 -16.97
CA ALA A 66 0.73 10.62 -16.65
C ALA A 66 -0.77 10.85 -16.39
N GLU A 67 -1.62 10.02 -16.98
CA GLU A 67 -3.07 10.03 -16.76
C GLU A 67 -3.40 9.48 -15.36
N TRP A 68 -2.65 8.49 -14.88
CA TRP A 68 -2.85 7.82 -13.58
C TRP A 68 -2.11 8.49 -12.40
N CYS A 69 -0.90 8.97 -12.65
CA CYS A 69 0.05 9.47 -11.65
C CYS A 69 1.10 10.38 -12.31
N PRO A 70 0.85 11.70 -12.41
CA PRO A 70 1.72 12.64 -13.12
C PRO A 70 3.19 12.65 -12.66
N ALA A 71 3.45 12.43 -11.37
CA ALA A 71 4.81 12.41 -10.82
C ALA A 71 5.58 11.10 -11.06
N TYR A 72 4.95 10.05 -11.60
CA TYR A 72 5.50 8.69 -11.58
C TYR A 72 6.85 8.56 -12.31
N ALA A 73 6.98 9.17 -13.48
CA ALA A 73 8.16 9.03 -14.32
C ALA A 73 9.45 9.47 -13.61
N THR A 74 9.38 10.52 -12.80
CA THR A 74 10.51 11.05 -12.02
C THR A 74 10.51 10.60 -10.56
N ALA A 75 9.55 9.77 -10.16
CA ALA A 75 9.41 9.34 -8.78
C ALA A 75 10.47 8.30 -8.40
N ALA A 76 10.96 8.40 -7.15
CA ALA A 76 11.81 7.38 -6.55
C ALA A 76 11.08 6.02 -6.46
N PRO A 77 11.82 4.89 -6.41
CA PRO A 77 11.23 3.54 -6.38
C PRO A 77 10.16 3.34 -5.29
N GLU A 78 10.32 3.97 -4.13
CA GLU A 78 9.37 3.93 -3.01
C GLU A 78 8.02 4.53 -3.40
N LYS A 79 8.03 5.65 -4.11
CA LYS A 79 6.83 6.36 -4.56
C LYS A 79 6.16 5.64 -5.75
N ARG A 80 6.95 5.00 -6.61
CA ARG A 80 6.43 4.11 -7.65
C ARG A 80 5.74 2.87 -7.07
N ARG A 81 6.30 2.27 -6.03
CA ARG A 81 5.63 1.21 -5.26
C ARG A 81 4.35 1.72 -4.59
N ALA A 82 4.40 2.91 -3.99
CA ALA A 82 3.23 3.54 -3.38
C ALA A 82 2.08 3.71 -4.37
N PHE A 83 2.36 4.12 -5.61
CA PHE A 83 1.36 4.18 -6.67
C PHE A 83 0.69 2.82 -6.91
N TRP A 84 1.47 1.75 -7.11
CA TRP A 84 0.89 0.44 -7.42
C TRP A 84 0.08 -0.13 -6.25
N VAL A 85 0.51 0.07 -5.01
CA VAL A 85 -0.28 -0.32 -3.82
C VAL A 85 -1.56 0.51 -3.70
N GLY A 86 -1.47 1.82 -3.97
CA GLY A 86 -2.63 2.70 -4.06
C GLY A 86 -3.62 2.25 -5.14
N PHE A 87 -3.13 1.94 -6.33
CA PHE A 87 -3.91 1.43 -7.45
C PHE A 87 -4.63 0.12 -7.08
N LEU A 88 -3.92 -0.86 -6.50
CA LEU A 88 -4.51 -2.11 -6.02
C LEU A 88 -5.65 -1.86 -5.02
N SER A 89 -5.46 -0.89 -4.12
CA SER A 89 -6.50 -0.51 -3.17
C SER A 89 -7.72 0.13 -3.85
N ALA A 90 -7.52 0.95 -4.88
CA ALA A 90 -8.62 1.52 -5.64
C ALA A 90 -9.38 0.45 -6.45
N LEU A 91 -8.65 -0.53 -7.00
CA LEU A 91 -9.23 -1.67 -7.72
C LEU A 91 -10.02 -2.60 -6.79
N ALA A 92 -9.50 -2.91 -5.60
CA ALA A 92 -10.16 -3.77 -4.62
C ALA A 92 -11.55 -3.24 -4.18
N LYS A 93 -11.74 -1.91 -4.20
CA LYS A 93 -13.07 -1.31 -4.00
C LYS A 93 -14.09 -1.84 -5.00
N HIS A 94 -13.71 -1.87 -6.27
CA HIS A 94 -14.59 -2.20 -7.40
C HIS A 94 -14.70 -3.69 -7.64
N GLU A 95 -13.73 -4.48 -7.18
CA GLU A 95 -13.73 -5.94 -7.29
C GLU A 95 -14.48 -6.63 -6.14
N SER A 96 -14.18 -6.25 -4.89
CA SER A 96 -14.68 -6.97 -3.70
C SER A 96 -15.29 -6.07 -2.64
N THR A 97 -15.21 -4.74 -2.81
CA THR A 97 -15.50 -3.78 -1.74
C THR A 97 -14.61 -4.05 -0.52
N TYR A 98 -13.33 -4.34 -0.78
CA TYR A 98 -12.30 -4.66 0.23
C TYR A 98 -12.57 -5.92 1.07
N ARG A 99 -13.40 -6.85 0.58
CA ARG A 99 -13.72 -8.08 1.31
C ARG A 99 -12.78 -9.22 0.87
N PRO A 100 -11.81 -9.64 1.70
CA PRO A 100 -10.89 -10.72 1.33
C PRO A 100 -11.58 -12.09 1.23
N GLN A 101 -12.74 -12.27 1.86
CA GLN A 101 -13.53 -13.50 1.77
C GLN A 101 -14.50 -13.51 0.59
N ALA A 102 -14.53 -12.46 -0.24
CA ALA A 102 -15.47 -12.36 -1.36
C ALA A 102 -15.28 -13.50 -2.36
N VAL A 103 -16.40 -14.07 -2.79
CA VAL A 103 -16.47 -15.03 -3.89
C VAL A 103 -17.51 -14.55 -4.90
N GLY A 104 -17.09 -14.31 -6.13
CA GLY A 104 -17.91 -13.74 -7.20
C GLY A 104 -18.08 -14.66 -8.41
N GLY A 105 -18.92 -14.24 -9.35
CA GLY A 105 -19.15 -14.92 -10.62
C GLY A 105 -19.62 -16.37 -10.47
N GLY A 106 -20.55 -16.63 -9.54
CA GLY A 106 -21.09 -17.96 -9.28
C GLY A 106 -20.11 -18.94 -8.63
N GLY A 107 -19.17 -18.45 -7.80
CA GLY A 107 -18.21 -19.31 -7.09
C GLY A 107 -16.81 -19.38 -7.71
N ARG A 108 -16.53 -18.59 -8.76
CA ARG A 108 -15.35 -18.76 -9.61
C ARG A 108 -14.19 -17.84 -9.24
N TRP A 109 -14.48 -16.63 -8.78
CA TRP A 109 -13.48 -15.59 -8.56
C TRP A 109 -13.36 -15.30 -7.06
N HIS A 110 -12.13 -15.16 -6.56
CA HIS A 110 -11.90 -15.14 -5.12
C HIS A 110 -11.06 -13.95 -4.66
N GLY A 111 -11.39 -13.45 -3.47
CA GLY A 111 -10.56 -12.52 -2.72
C GLY A 111 -10.69 -11.06 -3.13
N LEU A 112 -9.75 -10.27 -2.63
CA LEU A 112 -9.74 -8.80 -2.76
C LEU A 112 -9.85 -8.33 -4.21
N LEU A 113 -9.16 -9.02 -5.12
CA LEU A 113 -9.07 -8.69 -6.54
C LEU A 113 -9.71 -9.74 -7.44
N GLN A 114 -10.63 -10.55 -6.88
CA GLN A 114 -11.46 -11.50 -7.61
C GLN A 114 -10.65 -12.27 -8.65
N ILE A 115 -9.74 -13.14 -8.20
CA ILE A 115 -8.84 -13.92 -9.07
C ILE A 115 -9.39 -15.34 -9.23
N LEU A 116 -9.34 -15.86 -10.47
CA LEU A 116 -9.71 -17.24 -10.80
C LEU A 116 -8.55 -18.18 -10.45
N PRO A 117 -8.78 -19.33 -9.80
CA PRO A 117 -7.70 -20.26 -9.45
C PRO A 117 -6.90 -20.75 -10.66
N ALA A 118 -7.57 -20.97 -11.81
CA ALA A 118 -6.89 -21.36 -13.05
C ALA A 118 -5.92 -20.28 -13.54
N THR A 119 -6.33 -19.00 -13.50
CA THR A 119 -5.46 -17.85 -13.81
C THR A 119 -4.27 -17.81 -12.85
N ALA A 120 -4.52 -17.93 -11.55
CA ALA A 120 -3.46 -17.92 -10.54
C ALA A 120 -2.41 -19.03 -10.81
N ARG A 121 -2.85 -20.24 -11.18
CA ARG A 121 -1.95 -21.32 -11.60
C ARG A 121 -1.19 -21.01 -12.88
N GLY A 122 -1.86 -20.45 -13.89
CA GLY A 122 -1.25 -20.09 -15.18
C GLY A 122 -0.13 -19.05 -15.04
N TYR A 123 -0.28 -18.12 -14.10
CA TYR A 123 0.75 -17.13 -13.75
C TYR A 123 1.73 -17.64 -12.67
N GLY A 124 1.62 -18.90 -12.23
CA GLY A 124 2.52 -19.51 -11.25
C GLY A 124 2.42 -18.89 -9.86
N CYS A 125 1.27 -18.36 -9.45
CA CYS A 125 1.07 -17.82 -8.11
C CYS A 125 1.17 -18.90 -7.02
N ARG A 126 1.54 -18.49 -5.80
CA ARG A 126 1.56 -19.37 -4.62
C ARG A 126 0.17 -19.81 -4.19
N ALA A 127 -0.80 -18.88 -4.14
CA ALA A 127 -2.21 -19.22 -3.97
C ALA A 127 -2.76 -19.81 -5.29
N ARG A 128 -3.14 -21.09 -5.26
CA ARG A 128 -3.52 -21.87 -6.45
C ARG A 128 -4.98 -22.36 -6.44
N ASP A 129 -5.70 -22.10 -5.36
CA ASP A 129 -7.08 -22.47 -5.13
C ASP A 129 -7.89 -21.32 -4.50
N GLY A 130 -9.21 -21.48 -4.44
CA GLY A 130 -10.11 -20.45 -3.93
C GLY A 130 -9.99 -20.18 -2.43
N ALA A 131 -9.50 -21.14 -1.61
CA ALA A 131 -9.27 -20.91 -0.19
C ALA A 131 -8.01 -20.05 0.01
N ALA A 132 -6.91 -20.39 -0.65
CA ALA A 132 -5.68 -19.62 -0.62
C ALA A 132 -5.87 -18.20 -1.19
N LEU A 133 -6.68 -18.05 -2.24
CA LEU A 133 -6.97 -16.74 -2.83
C LEU A 133 -7.86 -15.84 -1.96
N ARG A 134 -8.51 -16.37 -0.92
CA ARG A 134 -9.22 -15.57 0.10
C ARG A 134 -8.28 -14.99 1.16
N HIS A 135 -7.01 -15.40 1.18
CA HIS A 135 -5.99 -14.75 1.99
C HIS A 135 -5.50 -13.46 1.30
N GLY A 136 -5.85 -12.29 1.86
CA GLY A 136 -5.57 -10.98 1.26
C GLY A 136 -4.12 -10.79 0.78
N PRO A 137 -3.10 -11.05 1.60
CA PRO A 137 -1.70 -10.99 1.18
C PRO A 137 -1.34 -11.87 -0.02
N GLU A 138 -1.83 -13.12 -0.09
CA GLU A 138 -1.53 -14.01 -1.23
C GLU A 138 -2.30 -13.57 -2.49
N ASN A 139 -3.53 -13.08 -2.33
CA ASN A 139 -4.33 -12.54 -3.42
C ASN A 139 -3.63 -11.33 -4.07
N LEU A 140 -3.17 -10.37 -3.26
CA LEU A 140 -2.46 -9.18 -3.74
C LEU A 140 -1.09 -9.53 -4.34
N SER A 141 -0.36 -10.46 -3.73
CA SER A 141 0.90 -10.98 -4.28
C SER A 141 0.70 -11.58 -5.67
N CYS A 142 -0.36 -12.38 -5.86
CA CYS A 142 -0.71 -12.95 -7.16
C CYS A 142 -1.13 -11.87 -8.18
N ALA A 143 -1.96 -10.90 -7.77
CA ALA A 143 -2.34 -9.79 -8.63
C ALA A 143 -1.12 -9.00 -9.13
N ILE A 144 -0.16 -8.71 -8.26
CA ILE A 144 1.08 -8.03 -8.64
C ILE A 144 1.87 -8.83 -9.68
N ARG A 145 1.90 -10.16 -9.57
CA ARG A 145 2.55 -11.03 -10.56
C ARG A 145 1.87 -10.96 -11.93
N ILE A 146 0.54 -11.03 -11.95
CA ILE A 146 -0.25 -10.91 -13.18
C ILE A 146 -0.02 -9.53 -13.81
N MET A 147 -0.18 -8.45 -13.03
CA MET A 147 0.03 -7.07 -13.50
C MET A 147 1.45 -6.87 -14.03
N ALA A 148 2.48 -7.39 -13.35
CA ALA A 148 3.86 -7.28 -13.82
C ALA A 148 4.05 -7.92 -15.19
N LYS A 149 3.35 -9.00 -15.50
CA LYS A 149 3.38 -9.61 -16.83
C LYS A 149 2.62 -8.77 -17.85
N THR A 150 1.38 -8.35 -17.55
CA THR A 150 0.50 -7.71 -18.54
C THR A 150 0.85 -6.26 -18.81
N VAL A 151 1.18 -5.47 -17.78
CA VAL A 151 1.60 -4.07 -17.92
C VAL A 151 2.93 -4.00 -18.66
N THR A 152 3.89 -4.88 -18.36
CA THR A 152 5.16 -4.91 -19.11
C THR A 152 4.97 -5.39 -20.55
N ARG A 153 4.13 -6.41 -20.78
CA ARG A 153 3.77 -6.85 -22.15
C ARG A 153 3.15 -5.71 -22.96
N ASP A 154 2.27 -4.93 -22.34
CA ASP A 154 1.43 -3.99 -23.04
C ASP A 154 1.90 -2.53 -22.98
N GLY A 155 2.86 -2.20 -22.13
CA GLY A 155 3.44 -0.85 -22.01
C GLY A 155 2.47 0.22 -21.47
N VAL A 156 1.32 -0.15 -20.91
CA VAL A 156 0.29 0.76 -20.38
C VAL A 156 -0.25 0.24 -19.05
N VAL A 157 -0.68 1.13 -18.16
CA VAL A 157 -1.44 0.77 -16.96
C VAL A 157 -2.79 0.19 -17.39
N SER A 158 -3.55 0.89 -18.24
CA SER A 158 -4.83 0.39 -18.74
C SER A 158 -5.32 1.18 -19.96
N ARG A 159 -5.37 0.52 -21.12
CA ARG A 159 -5.93 1.10 -22.36
C ARG A 159 -6.70 0.05 -23.16
N GLY A 160 -8.02 0.19 -23.30
CA GLY A 160 -8.87 -0.84 -23.91
C GLY A 160 -8.80 -2.15 -23.13
N LYS A 161 -8.27 -3.22 -23.74
CA LYS A 161 -8.04 -4.54 -23.11
C LYS A 161 -6.57 -4.78 -22.70
N ARG A 162 -5.74 -3.74 -22.70
CA ARG A 162 -4.30 -3.81 -22.45
C ARG A 162 -3.95 -3.39 -21.01
N GLY A 163 -2.81 -3.87 -20.53
CA GLY A 163 -2.28 -3.60 -19.20
C GLY A 163 -3.06 -4.39 -18.16
N VAL A 164 -3.42 -3.72 -17.06
CA VAL A 164 -4.27 -4.31 -16.01
C VAL A 164 -5.66 -4.66 -16.57
N ALA A 165 -6.16 -3.96 -17.58
CA ALA A 165 -7.47 -4.26 -18.16
C ALA A 165 -7.53 -5.61 -18.91
N ALA A 166 -6.40 -6.31 -19.05
CA ALA A 166 -6.38 -7.67 -19.62
C ALA A 166 -7.06 -8.70 -18.70
N ASP A 167 -7.00 -8.50 -17.37
CA ASP A 167 -7.50 -9.47 -16.38
C ASP A 167 -8.60 -8.88 -15.49
N TRP A 168 -8.72 -7.56 -15.37
CA TRP A 168 -9.67 -6.92 -14.43
C TRP A 168 -10.76 -6.09 -15.11
N GLY A 169 -12.00 -6.59 -15.00
CA GLY A 169 -13.19 -6.04 -15.63
C GLY A 169 -13.57 -4.59 -15.26
N PRO A 170 -13.37 -4.09 -14.02
CA PRO A 170 -13.68 -2.71 -13.64
C PRO A 170 -13.04 -1.64 -14.53
N LEU A 171 -11.91 -1.95 -15.18
CA LEU A 171 -11.21 -1.01 -16.05
C LEU A 171 -11.92 -0.78 -17.40
N HIS A 172 -12.82 -1.69 -17.79
CA HIS A 172 -13.67 -1.54 -18.98
C HIS A 172 -14.85 -0.58 -18.75
N ASN A 173 -15.22 -0.33 -17.49
CA ASN A 173 -16.24 0.66 -17.15
C ASN A 173 -15.57 2.03 -16.93
N SER A 174 -16.01 3.06 -17.68
CA SER A 174 -15.46 4.42 -17.59
C SER A 174 -15.54 4.99 -16.19
N ASP A 175 -16.69 4.90 -15.53
CA ASP A 175 -16.92 5.53 -14.24
C ASP A 175 -16.02 4.94 -13.15
N LYS A 176 -15.87 3.61 -13.15
CA LYS A 176 -14.97 2.90 -12.25
C LYS A 176 -13.52 3.22 -12.53
N ARG A 177 -13.11 3.23 -13.80
CA ARG A 177 -11.75 3.61 -14.21
C ARG A 177 -11.43 5.04 -13.79
N ASP A 178 -12.32 5.98 -14.06
CA ASP A 178 -12.12 7.39 -13.73
C ASP A 178 -12.13 7.60 -12.21
N ASP A 179 -12.94 6.85 -11.43
CA ASP A 179 -12.86 6.86 -9.96
C ASP A 179 -11.48 6.39 -9.45
N MET A 180 -10.92 5.33 -10.06
CA MET A 180 -9.58 4.86 -9.71
C MET A 180 -8.52 5.90 -10.07
N MET A 181 -8.56 6.47 -11.28
CA MET A 181 -7.62 7.50 -11.74
C MET A 181 -7.70 8.76 -10.87
N ARG A 182 -8.91 9.26 -10.57
CA ARG A 182 -9.11 10.41 -9.68
C ARG A 182 -8.51 10.14 -8.30
N TRP A 183 -8.73 8.94 -7.76
CA TRP A 183 -8.20 8.59 -6.46
C TRP A 183 -6.66 8.52 -6.47
N THR A 184 -6.02 7.87 -7.44
CA THR A 184 -4.54 7.75 -7.49
C THR A 184 -3.87 9.11 -7.71
N ARG A 185 -4.41 9.95 -8.60
CA ARG A 185 -3.88 11.30 -8.89
C ARG A 185 -3.89 12.22 -7.66
N ALA A 186 -4.85 12.03 -6.75
CA ALA A 186 -4.97 12.86 -5.56
C ALA A 186 -3.87 12.59 -4.51
N GLN A 187 -3.14 11.48 -4.62
CA GLN A 187 -2.19 11.04 -3.60
C GLN A 187 -0.88 11.81 -3.66
N SER A 188 -0.25 12.02 -2.50
CA SER A 188 0.99 12.79 -2.39
C SER A 188 2.15 12.19 -3.19
N TYR A 189 2.16 10.88 -3.42
CA TYR A 189 3.15 10.19 -4.25
C TYR A 189 2.91 10.33 -5.77
N CYS A 190 1.80 10.95 -6.19
CA CYS A 190 1.49 11.25 -7.59
C CYS A 190 1.52 12.75 -7.91
N LYS A 191 1.79 13.60 -6.91
CA LYS A 191 1.91 15.04 -7.07
C LYS A 191 3.36 15.42 -7.38
N PRO A 192 3.63 16.16 -8.48
CA PRO A 192 4.96 16.70 -8.74
C PRO A 192 5.43 17.58 -7.57
N LEU A 193 6.73 17.59 -7.27
CA LEU A 193 7.27 18.43 -6.20
C LEU A 193 6.95 19.91 -6.39
N SER A 194 6.91 20.38 -7.66
CA SER A 194 6.49 21.75 -8.02
C SER A 194 5.06 22.09 -7.61
N SER A 195 4.20 21.09 -7.43
CA SER A 195 2.80 21.28 -7.04
C SER A 195 2.56 21.22 -5.52
N VAL A 196 3.58 20.85 -4.74
CA VAL A 196 3.50 20.73 -3.28
C VAL A 196 4.21 21.93 -2.65
N ARG A 197 3.44 22.98 -2.32
CA ARG A 197 3.95 24.11 -1.54
C ARG A 197 4.35 23.63 -0.13
N PRO A 198 5.61 23.80 0.31
CA PRO A 198 5.99 23.55 1.69
C PRO A 198 5.15 24.42 2.63
N ARG A 199 4.57 23.83 3.69
CA ARG A 199 3.95 24.62 4.76
C ARG A 199 5.08 25.28 5.56
N ALA A 200 5.03 26.60 5.71
CA ALA A 200 5.93 27.30 6.61
C ALA A 200 5.76 26.76 8.03
N ARG A 201 6.87 26.50 8.71
CA ARG A 201 6.87 26.03 10.10
C ARG A 201 6.27 27.13 10.98
N SER A 202 5.31 26.79 11.84
CA SER A 202 4.73 27.76 12.78
C SER A 202 5.82 28.36 13.67
N THR A 203 5.82 29.68 13.80
CA THR A 203 6.75 30.45 14.66
C THR A 203 6.62 30.09 16.14
N THR A 204 5.52 29.49 16.57
CA THR A 204 5.32 29.05 17.97
C THR A 204 6.35 28.03 18.46
N VAL A 205 6.89 27.20 17.56
CA VAL A 205 7.91 26.19 17.92
C VAL A 205 9.31 26.80 18.02
N ALA A 206 9.56 27.95 17.38
CA ALA A 206 10.88 28.60 17.41
C ALA A 206 11.17 29.26 18.76
N THR A 207 10.15 29.75 19.47
CA THR A 207 10.32 30.46 20.75
C THR A 207 10.71 29.54 21.92
N LEU A 208 10.37 28.25 21.86
CA LEU A 208 10.74 27.29 22.90
C LEU A 208 12.18 26.77 22.77
N ALA A 209 12.82 26.95 21.61
CA ALA A 209 14.19 26.51 21.37
C ALA A 209 15.26 27.59 21.70
N THR A 210 14.82 28.81 22.07
CA THR A 210 15.70 29.94 22.41
C THR A 210 15.62 30.32 23.88
N GLN A 211 14.95 29.51 24.72
CA GLN A 211 14.91 29.67 26.17
C GLN A 211 15.62 28.50 26.86
N GLU A 212 16.92 28.39 26.60
CA GLU A 212 17.91 27.72 27.46
C GLU A 212 19.16 28.60 27.53
#